data_AF-A0A849I229-F1
#
_entry.id   AF-A0A849I229-F1
#
_cell.length_a   1.000
_cell.length_b   1.000
_cell.length_c   1.000
_cell.angle_alpha   90.00
_cell.angle_beta   90.00
_cell.angle_gamma   90.00
#
_symmetry.space_group_name_H-M   'P 1'
#
loop_
_entity.id
_entity.type
_entity.pdbx_description
1 polymer ?
#
loop_
_entity_poly.entity_id
_entity_poly.type
_entity_poly.pdbx_seq_one_letter_code
_entity_poly.pdbx_strand_id
1 'polypeptide(L)'
;MLMTDFHDAEDAKRYRARLRKQQRYSQNYRDKLEAANIPDRDEMARACLTALVDLLAAGPDAKTCGLVPGTMVSALQEKGFSRDGTMDRLRGMVRRARSKVQAHQK
;
A
#
# COMPACT_ATOMS: atom_id res chain seq x y z
N MET A 1 -13.27 29.27 -38.75
CA MET A 1 -11.87 28.92 -39.07
C MET A 1 -11.46 27.79 -38.13
N LEU A 2 -11.54 26.54 -38.60
CA LEU A 2 -11.27 25.33 -37.81
C LEU A 2 -9.75 25.08 -37.77
N MET A 3 -9.08 25.51 -36.69
CA MET A 3 -7.72 25.04 -36.37
C MET A 3 -7.84 23.62 -35.79
N THR A 4 -7.72 22.63 -36.66
CA THR A 4 -7.81 21.20 -36.35
C THR A 4 -6.43 20.65 -35.98
N ASP A 5 -6.28 20.21 -34.73
CA ASP A 5 -5.63 18.97 -34.29
C ASP A 5 -4.36 18.45 -34.99
N PHE A 6 -3.39 19.33 -35.28
CA PHE A 6 -2.11 18.88 -35.86
C PHE A 6 -1.05 18.42 -34.82
N HIS A 7 -1.36 18.46 -33.52
CA HIS A 7 -0.41 18.11 -32.45
C HIS A 7 -0.57 16.68 -31.87
N ASP A 8 -1.66 15.97 -32.18
CA ASP A 8 -2.06 14.80 -31.40
C ASP A 8 -1.21 13.54 -31.66
N ALA A 9 -0.82 13.27 -32.92
CA ALA A 9 -0.12 12.03 -33.27
C ALA A 9 1.34 11.98 -32.78
N GLU A 10 2.08 13.08 -32.90
CA GLU A 10 3.47 13.16 -32.42
C GLU A 10 3.55 13.27 -30.89
N ASP A 11 2.63 14.00 -30.26
CA ASP A 11 2.57 14.07 -28.81
C ASP A 11 2.13 12.74 -28.19
N ALA A 12 1.19 12.01 -28.82
CA ALA A 12 0.85 10.65 -28.42
C ALA A 12 2.05 9.69 -28.55
N LYS A 13 2.86 9.80 -29.60
CA LYS A 13 4.10 9.01 -29.74
C LYS A 13 5.11 9.34 -28.63
N ARG A 14 5.34 10.63 -28.36
CA ARG A 14 6.25 11.08 -27.28
C ARG A 14 5.77 10.64 -25.91
N TYR A 15 4.48 10.73 -25.64
CA TYR A 15 3.85 10.25 -24.40
C TYR A 15 4.03 8.74 -24.21
N ARG A 16 3.73 7.95 -25.25
CA ARG A 16 3.95 6.49 -25.24
C ARG A 16 5.42 6.13 -25.02
N ALA A 17 6.36 6.86 -25.64
CA ALA A 17 7.79 6.65 -25.44
C ALA A 17 8.23 6.95 -23.99
N ARG A 18 7.72 8.03 -23.39
CA ARG A 18 7.96 8.36 -21.97
C ARG A 18 7.43 7.28 -21.03
N LEU A 19 6.20 6.81 -21.25
CA LEU A 19 5.62 5.73 -20.46
C LEU A 19 6.45 4.44 -20.54
N ARG A 20 6.88 4.05 -21.73
CA ARG A 20 7.75 2.87 -21.91
C ARG A 20 9.08 3.03 -21.17
N LYS A 21 9.68 4.22 -21.21
CA LYS A 21 10.93 4.51 -20.47
C LYS A 21 10.70 4.45 -18.95
N GLN A 22 9.58 4.98 -18.48
CA GLN A 22 9.21 4.94 -17.07
C GLN A 22 8.98 3.50 -16.59
N GLN A 23 8.27 2.68 -17.38
CA GLN A 23 8.06 1.27 -17.08
C GLN A 23 9.38 0.50 -17.00
N ARG A 24 10.26 0.68 -18.00
CA ARG A 24 11.60 0.06 -17.99
C ARG A 24 12.43 0.49 -16.78
N TYR A 25 12.40 1.78 -16.43
CA TYR A 25 13.10 2.27 -15.25
C TYR A 25 12.57 1.65 -13.97
N SER A 26 11.25 1.59 -13.81
CA SER A 26 10.61 0.95 -12.65
C SER A 26 10.93 -0.54 -12.57
N GLN A 27 10.95 -1.24 -13.70
CA GLN A 27 11.29 -2.66 -13.75
C GLN A 27 12.76 -2.87 -13.38
N ASN A 28 13.68 -2.15 -14.03
CA ASN A 28 15.10 -2.22 -13.72
C ASN A 28 15.41 -1.90 -12.26
N TYR A 29 14.63 -1.01 -11.63
CA TYR A 29 14.76 -0.72 -10.21
C TYR A 29 14.33 -1.90 -9.34
N ARG A 30 13.19 -2.54 -9.65
CA ARG A 30 12.73 -3.75 -8.97
C ARG A 30 13.69 -4.92 -9.15
N ASP A 31 14.18 -5.15 -10.37
CA ASP A 31 15.13 -6.22 -10.67
C ASP A 31 16.43 -6.06 -9.86
N LYS A 32 16.89 -4.82 -9.65
CA LYS A 32 18.05 -4.53 -8.79
C LYS A 32 17.77 -4.82 -7.31
N LEU A 33 16.58 -4.49 -6.82
CA LEU A 33 16.18 -4.77 -5.45
C LEU A 33 16.07 -6.28 -5.21
N GLU A 34 15.47 -7.01 -6.16
CA GLU A 34 15.36 -8.47 -6.13
C GLU A 34 16.74 -9.14 -6.16
N ALA A 35 17.63 -8.72 -7.07
CA ALA A 35 19.00 -9.23 -7.14
C ALA A 35 19.79 -8.98 -5.84
N ALA A 36 19.50 -7.89 -5.14
CA ALA A 36 20.10 -7.55 -3.85
C ALA A 36 19.37 -8.19 -2.64
N ASN A 37 18.27 -8.91 -2.84
CA ASN A 37 17.36 -9.41 -1.80
C ASN A 37 16.87 -8.30 -0.84
N ILE A 38 16.62 -7.10 -1.36
CA ILE A 38 16.14 -5.94 -0.59
C ILE A 38 14.65 -5.77 -0.88
N PRO A 39 13.79 -5.69 0.14
CA PRO A 39 12.37 -5.47 -0.08
C PRO A 39 12.11 -4.05 -0.61
N ASP A 40 11.16 -3.93 -1.53
CA ASP A 40 10.70 -2.64 -2.00
C ASP A 40 9.82 -1.93 -0.95
N ARG A 41 9.47 -0.66 -1.22
CA ARG A 41 8.66 0.14 -0.29
C ARG A 41 7.29 -0.49 -0.01
N ASP A 42 6.68 -1.09 -1.01
CA ASP A 42 5.33 -1.64 -0.89
C ASP A 42 5.36 -3.02 -0.22
N GLU A 43 6.44 -3.78 -0.37
CA GLU A 43 6.75 -4.98 0.43
C GLU A 43 6.97 -4.62 1.89
N MET A 44 7.78 -3.61 2.18
CA MET A 44 7.98 -3.09 3.53
C MET A 44 6.67 -2.62 4.16
N ALA A 45 5.86 -1.85 3.43
CA ALA A 45 4.56 -1.39 3.91
C ALA A 45 3.61 -2.56 4.21
N ARG A 46 3.58 -3.59 3.36
CA ARG A 46 2.80 -4.82 3.59
C ARG A 46 3.28 -5.56 4.82
N ALA A 47 4.58 -5.77 4.98
CA ALA A 47 5.16 -6.45 6.15
C ALA A 47 4.83 -5.70 7.45
N CYS A 48 4.99 -4.38 7.46
CA CYS A 48 4.63 -3.53 8.61
C CYS A 48 3.15 -3.63 8.97
N LEU A 49 2.25 -3.58 7.98
CA LEU A 49 0.81 -3.70 8.22
C LEU A 49 0.44 -5.09 8.75
N THR A 50 1.01 -6.16 8.18
CA THR A 50 0.80 -7.52 8.67
C THR A 50 1.26 -7.65 10.13
N ALA A 51 2.47 -7.19 10.46
CA ALA A 51 3.00 -7.24 11.81
C ALA A 51 2.13 -6.46 12.81
N LEU A 52 1.61 -5.28 12.42
CA LEU A 52 0.68 -4.51 13.23
C LEU A 52 -0.62 -5.28 13.48
N VAL A 53 -1.19 -5.92 12.45
CA VAL A 53 -2.41 -6.72 12.57
C VAL A 53 -2.19 -7.93 13.48
N ASP A 54 -1.06 -8.61 13.35
CA ASP A 54 -0.72 -9.77 14.18
C ASP A 54 -0.50 -9.37 15.65
N LEU A 55 0.15 -8.23 15.89
CA LEU A 55 0.32 -7.67 17.24
C LEU A 55 -1.03 -7.32 17.87
N LEU A 56 -1.93 -6.67 17.13
CA LEU A 56 -3.30 -6.38 17.56
C LEU A 56 -4.11 -7.67 17.82
N ALA A 57 -3.83 -8.73 17.06
CA ALA A 57 -4.50 -10.01 17.16
C ALA A 57 -4.04 -10.82 18.38
N ALA A 58 -2.72 -10.88 18.63
CA ALA A 58 -2.11 -11.59 19.76
C ALA A 58 -2.57 -11.07 21.13
N GLY A 59 -3.14 -9.85 21.16
CA GLY A 59 -3.79 -9.29 22.33
C GLY A 59 -2.81 -8.81 23.39
N PRO A 60 -2.32 -7.57 23.26
CA PRO A 60 -1.83 -6.83 24.41
C PRO A 60 -2.69 -5.58 24.66
N ASP A 61 -2.70 -5.13 25.91
CA ASP A 61 -3.38 -3.92 26.41
C ASP A 61 -3.36 -2.77 25.40
N ALA A 62 -4.42 -1.95 25.38
CA ALA A 62 -4.54 -0.76 24.54
C ALA A 62 -3.30 0.18 24.57
N LYS A 63 -2.45 0.05 25.61
CA LYS A 63 -1.15 0.71 25.76
C LYS A 63 -0.07 0.25 24.77
N THR A 64 -0.04 -1.03 24.38
CA THR A 64 1.02 -1.61 23.53
C THR A 64 0.83 -1.27 22.05
N CYS A 65 -0.39 -0.93 21.64
CA CYS A 65 -0.69 -0.49 20.26
C CYS A 65 -0.68 1.04 20.08
N GLY A 66 -0.63 1.81 21.15
CA GLY A 66 -0.42 3.27 21.15
C GLY A 66 -1.26 4.07 20.14
N LEU A 67 -0.72 5.22 19.73
CA LEU A 67 -1.31 6.16 18.75
C LEU A 67 -1.29 5.61 17.30
N VAL A 68 -0.65 4.47 17.04
CA VAL A 68 -0.33 3.99 15.68
C VAL A 68 -1.58 3.75 14.82
N PRO A 69 -2.66 3.10 15.32
CA PRO A 69 -3.92 3.02 14.56
C PRO A 69 -4.52 4.41 14.29
N GLY A 70 -4.39 5.34 15.23
CA GLY A 70 -4.89 6.71 15.09
C GLY A 70 -4.16 7.50 14.00
N THR A 71 -2.82 7.51 14.01
CA THR A 71 -2.01 8.20 13.00
C THR A 71 -2.23 7.64 11.61
N MET A 72 -2.31 6.31 11.47
CA MET A 72 -2.62 5.67 10.18
C MET A 72 -4.00 6.08 9.66
N VAL A 73 -5.01 6.11 10.53
CA VAL A 73 -6.37 6.51 10.16
C VAL A 73 -6.42 7.98 9.74
N SER A 74 -5.78 8.89 10.49
CA SER A 74 -5.69 10.31 10.12
C SER A 74 -5.03 10.49 8.75
N ALA A 75 -3.91 9.82 8.49
CA ALA A 75 -3.22 9.90 7.21
C ALA A 75 -4.06 9.36 6.03
N LEU A 76 -4.97 8.41 6.28
CA LEU A 76 -5.91 7.92 5.27
C LEU A 76 -7.10 8.86 5.10
N GLN A 77 -7.55 9.54 6.17
CA GLN A 77 -8.57 10.58 6.06
C GLN A 77 -8.08 11.77 5.22
N GLU A 78 -6.83 12.18 5.37
CA GLU A 78 -6.20 13.21 4.53
C GLU A 78 -6.21 12.84 3.04
N LYS A 79 -6.25 11.54 2.72
CA LYS A 79 -6.37 11.02 1.35
C LYS A 79 -7.83 10.85 0.88
N GLY A 80 -8.80 11.27 1.69
CA GLY A 80 -10.24 11.21 1.38
C GLY A 80 -10.93 9.90 1.77
N PHE A 81 -10.25 8.99 2.49
CA PHE A 81 -10.90 7.77 2.97
C PHE A 81 -11.72 8.03 4.23
N SER A 82 -12.87 7.36 4.36
CA SER A 82 -13.71 7.44 5.56
C SER A 82 -12.97 6.87 6.78
N ARG A 83 -13.02 7.61 7.89
CA ARG A 83 -12.52 7.17 9.19
C ARG A 83 -13.12 5.84 9.62
N ASP A 84 -14.46 5.78 9.60
CA ASP A 84 -15.22 4.62 10.07
C ASP A 84 -14.97 3.43 9.15
N GLY A 85 -14.97 3.66 7.83
CA GLY A 85 -14.65 2.61 6.86
C GLY A 85 -13.24 2.05 7.03
N THR A 86 -12.26 2.92 7.33
CA THR A 86 -10.87 2.51 7.59
C THR A 86 -10.77 1.69 8.88
N MET A 87 -11.40 2.15 9.95
CA MET A 87 -11.42 1.46 11.24
C MET A 87 -12.11 0.10 11.15
N ASP A 88 -13.23 0.00 10.45
CA ASP A 88 -13.96 -1.25 10.29
C ASP A 88 -13.18 -2.27 9.45
N ARG A 89 -12.47 -1.81 8.41
CA ARG A 89 -11.55 -2.66 7.65
C ARG A 89 -10.40 -3.17 8.53
N LEU A 90 -9.80 -2.30 9.34
CA LEU A 90 -8.75 -2.69 10.30
C LEU A 90 -9.25 -3.72 11.31
N ARG A 91 -10.41 -3.46 11.95
CA ARG A 91 -11.06 -4.41 12.87
C ARG A 91 -11.32 -5.76 12.20
N GLY A 92 -11.77 -5.76 10.96
CA GLY A 92 -11.97 -6.98 10.17
C GLY A 92 -10.69 -7.77 9.93
N MET A 93 -9.57 -7.09 9.64
CA MET A 93 -8.25 -7.72 9.50
C MET A 93 -7.81 -8.38 10.81
N VAL A 94 -7.90 -7.67 11.92
CA VAL A 94 -7.53 -8.18 13.25
C VAL A 94 -8.39 -9.38 13.64
N ARG A 95 -9.72 -9.34 13.41
CA ARG A 95 -10.60 -10.49 13.69
C ARG A 95 -10.16 -11.74 12.93
N ARG A 96 -9.84 -11.62 11.64
CA ARG A 96 -9.36 -12.76 10.83
C ARG A 96 -8.02 -13.28 11.32
N ALA A 97 -7.09 -12.40 11.68
CA ALA A 97 -5.80 -12.78 12.23
C ALA A 97 -5.96 -13.52 13.57
N ARG A 98 -6.84 -13.05 14.46
CA ARG A 98 -7.17 -13.74 15.73
C ARG A 98 -7.67 -15.16 15.50
N SER A 99 -8.59 -15.35 14.56
CA SER A 99 -9.11 -16.69 14.22
C SER A 99 -8.00 -17.63 13.75
N LYS A 100 -7.00 -17.13 13.00
CA LYS A 100 -5.84 -17.93 12.58
C LYS A 100 -4.95 -18.33 13.76
N VAL A 101 -4.65 -17.38 14.65
CA VAL A 101 -3.84 -17.63 15.85
C VAL A 101 -4.50 -18.69 16.74
N GLN A 102 -5.81 -18.58 16.98
CA GLN A 102 -6.55 -19.55 17.79
C GLN A 102 -6.64 -20.95 17.14
N ALA A 103 -6.66 -21.03 15.81
CA ALA A 103 -6.66 -22.31 15.09
C ALA A 103 -5.31 -23.03 15.18
N HIS A 104 -4.19 -22.31 15.34
CA HIS A 104 -2.86 -22.90 15.48
C HIS A 104 -2.52 -23.30 16.94
N GLN A 105 -3.37 -22.93 17.90
CA GLN A 105 -3.21 -23.26 19.33
C GLN A 105 -4.06 -24.47 19.77
N LYS A 106 -4.86 -25.04 18.87
CA LYS A 106 -5.60 -26.30 19.08
C LYS A 106 -4.83 -27.45 18.46
#